data_AF-A0A484YVG8-F1
#
_entry.id   AF-A0A484YVG8-F1
#
_cell.length_a   1.000
_cell.length_b   1.000
_cell.length_c   1.000
_cell.angle_alpha   90.00
_cell.angle_beta   90.00
_cell.angle_gamma   90.00
#
_symmetry.space_group_name_H-M   'P 1'
#
loop_
_entity.id
_entity.type
_entity.pdbx_description
1 polymer ?
#
loop_
_entity_poly.entity_id
_entity_poly.type
_entity_poly.pdbx_seq_one_letter_code
_entity_poly.pdbx_strand_id
1 'polypeptide(L)'
;MATLHGGKFPETFEEVAALPGVGRSTAGAILSLSLGKHFPILDGNVKRVLARCYAVSGWPGKKEVENKLWSLSEQVTPAVGVERFNQAMMDLGAMICTRSKPKCSLCPLQNGCIAAANNSWSLYPGKKPKQTLPERTGYFLLLQHEDEVLLAQRPSSGLWAVYTVSRSLPMKKVCGSGWRNDRFLPIT
;
A
#
# COMPACT_ATOMS: atom_id res chain seq x y z
N MET A 1 -12.11 14.46 9.49
CA MET A 1 -13.45 14.11 8.94
C MET A 1 -14.57 14.60 9.83
N ALA A 2 -14.97 13.86 10.88
CA ALA A 2 -16.15 14.21 11.68
C ALA A 2 -16.03 15.59 12.36
N THR A 3 -14.90 15.88 12.99
CA THR A 3 -14.66 17.14 13.72
C THR A 3 -14.25 18.32 12.85
N LEU A 4 -13.48 18.09 11.77
CA LEU A 4 -12.91 19.16 10.93
C LEU A 4 -13.74 19.49 9.68
N HIS A 5 -14.57 18.56 9.20
CA HIS A 5 -15.34 18.71 7.95
C HIS A 5 -16.84 18.44 8.15
N GLY A 6 -17.33 18.50 9.39
CA GLY A 6 -18.76 18.34 9.70
C GLY A 6 -19.36 17.00 9.24
N GLY A 7 -18.55 15.93 9.21
CA GLY A 7 -18.97 14.62 8.71
C GLY A 7 -19.00 14.50 7.18
N LYS A 8 -18.69 15.56 6.42
CA LYS A 8 -18.54 15.51 4.97
C LYS A 8 -17.10 15.16 4.58
N PHE A 9 -16.95 14.32 3.55
CA PHE A 9 -15.63 14.00 3.00
C PHE A 9 -15.11 15.22 2.20
N PRO A 10 -13.85 15.67 2.36
CA PRO A 10 -13.30 16.81 1.65
C PRO A 10 -13.19 16.55 0.14
N GLU A 11 -13.39 17.59 -0.66
CA GLU A 11 -13.48 17.48 -2.13
C GLU A 11 -12.33 18.19 -2.85
N THR A 12 -11.37 18.77 -2.12
CA THR A 12 -10.14 19.35 -2.66
C THR A 12 -8.96 18.40 -2.50
N PHE A 13 -7.97 18.50 -3.37
CA PHE A 13 -6.83 17.57 -3.35
C PHE A 13 -6.02 17.71 -2.07
N GLU A 14 -5.76 18.94 -1.66
CA GLU A 14 -4.94 19.30 -0.50
C GLU A 14 -5.56 18.78 0.79
N GLU A 15 -6.87 18.97 0.97
CA GLU A 15 -7.58 18.48 2.15
C GLU A 15 -7.61 16.95 2.22
N VAL A 16 -7.83 16.28 1.08
CA VAL A 16 -7.83 14.80 1.03
C VAL A 16 -6.44 14.24 1.30
N ALA A 17 -5.39 14.83 0.70
CA ALA A 17 -4.01 14.41 0.88
C ALA A 17 -3.48 14.69 2.30
N ALA A 18 -4.10 15.62 3.04
CA ALA A 18 -3.77 15.89 4.44
C ALA A 18 -4.32 14.83 5.42
N LEU A 19 -5.22 13.94 4.97
CA LEU A 19 -5.80 12.93 5.84
C LEU A 19 -4.78 11.84 6.21
N PRO A 20 -4.75 11.39 7.49
CA PRO A 20 -3.87 10.30 7.91
C PRO A 20 -4.05 9.04 7.06
N GLY A 21 -2.96 8.52 6.50
CA GLY A 21 -2.96 7.32 5.67
C GLY A 21 -3.32 7.53 4.19
N VAL A 22 -3.62 8.77 3.77
CA VAL A 22 -3.95 9.08 2.37
C VAL A 22 -2.73 9.68 1.67
N GLY A 23 -2.13 8.91 0.75
CA GLY A 23 -1.04 9.39 -0.09
C GLY A 23 -1.52 10.05 -1.39
N ARG A 24 -0.59 10.66 -2.15
CA ARG A 24 -0.86 11.34 -3.44
C ARG A 24 -1.74 10.53 -4.40
N SER A 25 -1.40 9.25 -4.62
CA SER A 25 -2.17 8.39 -5.53
C SER A 25 -3.56 8.06 -4.98
N THR A 26 -3.70 7.89 -3.67
CA THR A 26 -4.98 7.58 -3.05
C THR A 26 -5.91 8.79 -3.10
N ALA A 27 -5.39 9.99 -2.85
CA ALA A 27 -6.15 11.23 -2.99
C ALA A 27 -6.68 11.41 -4.42
N GLY A 28 -5.80 11.22 -5.42
CA GLY A 28 -6.19 11.26 -6.84
C GLY A 28 -7.23 10.21 -7.20
N ALA A 29 -7.08 8.98 -6.71
CA ALA A 29 -8.05 7.90 -6.93
C ALA A 29 -9.42 8.23 -6.34
N ILE A 30 -9.47 8.68 -5.09
CA ILE A 30 -10.72 9.04 -4.42
C ILE A 30 -11.45 10.13 -5.21
N LEU A 31 -10.77 11.24 -5.50
CA LEU A 31 -11.39 12.40 -6.14
C LEU A 31 -11.78 12.15 -7.61
N SER A 32 -10.99 11.37 -8.35
CA SER A 32 -11.31 11.03 -9.73
C SER A 32 -12.47 10.04 -9.83
N LEU A 33 -12.51 9.01 -8.97
CA LEU A 33 -13.54 7.97 -9.05
C LEU A 33 -14.89 8.44 -8.48
N SER A 34 -14.89 9.21 -7.38
CA SER A 34 -16.15 9.61 -6.73
C SER A 34 -16.74 10.89 -7.31
N LEU A 35 -15.90 11.81 -7.80
CA LEU A 35 -16.33 13.14 -8.24
C LEU A 35 -15.93 13.46 -9.70
N GLY A 36 -15.28 12.54 -10.42
CA GLY A 36 -14.83 12.78 -11.80
C GLY A 36 -13.76 13.86 -11.91
N LYS A 37 -13.05 14.19 -10.83
CA LYS A 37 -12.01 15.24 -10.86
C LYS A 37 -10.79 14.75 -11.62
N HIS A 38 -10.20 15.63 -12.44
CA HIS A 38 -9.05 15.32 -13.29
C HIS A 38 -7.75 15.16 -12.48
N PHE A 39 -7.61 14.00 -11.83
CA PHE A 39 -6.40 13.63 -11.09
C PHE A 39 -5.87 12.27 -11.57
N PRO A 40 -4.57 12.16 -11.85
CA PRO A 40 -3.93 10.90 -12.19
C PRO A 40 -3.72 10.03 -10.95
N ILE A 41 -3.49 8.74 -11.18
CA ILE A 41 -3.11 7.77 -10.15
C ILE A 41 -1.77 7.11 -10.49
N LEU A 42 -1.07 6.60 -9.48
CA LEU A 42 0.20 5.90 -9.67
C LEU A 42 0.44 4.85 -8.58
N ASP A 43 -0.47 3.88 -8.50
CA ASP A 43 -0.32 2.72 -7.62
C ASP A 43 0.68 1.69 -8.19
N GLY A 44 0.88 0.56 -7.50
CA GLY A 44 1.80 -0.49 -7.96
C GLY A 44 1.41 -1.11 -9.31
N ASN A 45 0.12 -1.10 -9.65
CA ASN A 45 -0.40 -1.64 -10.91
C ASN A 45 -0.11 -0.70 -12.06
N VAL A 46 -0.47 0.58 -11.91
CA VAL A 46 -0.24 1.63 -12.90
C VAL A 46 1.25 1.86 -13.14
N LYS A 47 2.08 1.86 -12.09
CA LYS A 47 3.56 1.91 -12.23
C LYS A 47 4.08 0.82 -13.18
N ARG A 48 3.55 -0.39 -13.08
CA ARG A 48 3.98 -1.53 -13.90
C ARG A 48 3.49 -1.41 -15.34
N VAL A 49 2.24 -1.01 -15.54
CA VAL A 49 1.68 -0.78 -16.89
C VAL A 49 2.49 0.31 -17.60
N LEU A 50 2.66 1.47 -16.99
CA LEU A 50 3.39 2.60 -17.58
C LEU A 50 4.86 2.27 -17.82
N ALA A 51 5.53 1.65 -16.85
CA ALA A 51 6.94 1.29 -17.01
C ALA A 51 7.17 0.31 -18.15
N ARG A 52 6.25 -0.64 -18.39
CA ARG A 52 6.33 -1.58 -19.52
C ARG A 52 5.96 -0.92 -20.85
N CYS A 53 4.87 -0.16 -20.88
CA CYS A 53 4.40 0.47 -22.11
C CYS A 53 5.43 1.45 -22.67
N TYR A 54 6.04 2.26 -21.80
CA TYR A 54 7.02 3.29 -22.16
C TYR A 54 8.48 2.89 -21.90
N ALA A 55 8.75 1.62 -21.59
CA ALA A 55 10.10 1.10 -21.30
C ALA A 55 10.89 1.94 -20.27
N VAL A 56 10.23 2.37 -19.18
CA VAL A 56 10.87 3.16 -18.11
C VAL A 56 11.74 2.25 -17.24
N SER A 57 13.04 2.27 -17.48
CA SER A 57 14.02 1.52 -16.69
C SER A 57 14.22 2.09 -15.30
N GLY A 58 14.71 1.24 -14.39
CA GLY A 58 15.07 1.63 -13.02
C GLY A 58 14.00 1.30 -12.00
N TRP A 59 14.41 1.32 -10.72
CA TRP A 59 13.52 0.98 -9.61
C TRP A 59 12.61 2.16 -9.25
N PRO A 60 11.27 2.01 -9.26
CA PRO A 60 10.35 3.10 -8.93
C PRO A 60 10.42 3.65 -7.50
N GLY A 61 11.26 3.08 -6.63
CA GLY A 61 11.56 3.67 -5.31
C GLY A 61 12.65 4.75 -5.36
N LYS A 62 13.35 4.91 -6.50
CA LYS A 62 14.22 6.07 -6.74
C LYS A 62 13.37 7.26 -7.17
N LYS A 63 13.64 8.44 -6.59
CA LYS A 63 12.82 9.65 -6.82
C LYS A 63 12.75 10.05 -8.29
N GLU A 64 13.85 9.96 -9.01
CA GLU A 64 13.92 10.24 -10.45
C GLU A 64 12.97 9.36 -11.27
N VAL A 65 12.99 8.05 -11.03
CA VAL A 65 12.12 7.08 -11.73
C VAL A 65 10.66 7.30 -11.34
N GLU A 66 10.39 7.56 -10.06
CA GLU A 66 9.06 7.88 -9.57
C GLU A 66 8.49 9.14 -10.24
N ASN A 67 9.27 10.21 -10.33
CA ASN A 67 8.85 11.47 -10.96
C ASN A 67 8.55 11.26 -12.45
N LYS A 68 9.38 10.51 -13.17
CA LYS A 68 9.13 10.18 -14.59
C LYS A 68 7.81 9.43 -14.77
N LEU A 69 7.51 8.47 -13.90
CA LEU A 69 6.25 7.73 -13.94
C LEU A 69 5.04 8.62 -13.59
N TRP A 70 5.19 9.58 -12.68
CA TRP A 70 4.16 10.57 -12.40
C TRP A 70 3.87 11.46 -13.61
N SER A 71 4.91 11.99 -14.26
CA SER A 71 4.74 12.81 -15.46
C SER A 71 4.07 12.03 -16.59
N LEU A 72 4.42 10.76 -16.78
CA LEU A 72 3.73 9.90 -17.74
C LEU A 72 2.26 9.71 -17.37
N SER A 73 1.96 9.44 -16.09
CA SER A 73 0.57 9.27 -15.63
C SER A 73 -0.26 10.53 -15.88
N GLU A 74 0.29 11.70 -15.56
CA GLU A 74 -0.34 13.00 -15.84
C GLU A 74 -0.62 13.20 -17.34
N GLN A 75 0.34 12.88 -18.20
CA GLN A 75 0.21 13.04 -19.66
C GLN A 75 -0.88 12.15 -20.28
N VAL A 76 -1.01 10.91 -19.80
CA VAL A 76 -1.95 9.95 -20.39
C VAL A 76 -3.35 9.99 -19.77
N THR A 77 -3.49 10.62 -18.59
CA THR A 77 -4.77 10.67 -17.88
C THR A 77 -5.69 11.71 -18.55
N PRO A 78 -6.81 11.30 -19.15
CA PRO A 78 -7.73 12.22 -19.79
C PRO A 78 -8.53 13.00 -18.75
N ALA A 79 -8.94 14.22 -19.11
CA ALA A 79 -9.88 15.00 -18.29
C ALA A 79 -11.30 14.43 -18.37
N VAL A 80 -11.73 14.01 -19.56
CA VAL A 80 -13.06 13.43 -19.81
C VAL A 80 -13.01 11.92 -19.58
N GLY A 81 -13.90 11.40 -18.74
CA GLY A 81 -13.95 9.97 -18.43
C GLY A 81 -12.81 9.48 -17.56
N VAL A 82 -12.23 10.37 -16.74
CA VAL A 82 -11.09 10.08 -15.86
C VAL A 82 -11.38 8.94 -14.88
N GLU A 83 -12.61 8.84 -14.40
CA GLU A 83 -13.08 7.78 -13.50
C GLU A 83 -12.97 6.40 -14.16
N ARG A 84 -13.42 6.29 -15.41
CA ARG A 84 -13.32 5.05 -16.20
C ARG A 84 -11.87 4.73 -16.55
N PHE A 85 -11.09 5.76 -16.91
CA PHE A 85 -9.69 5.60 -17.26
C PHE A 85 -8.86 5.07 -16.07
N ASN A 86 -8.98 5.71 -14.91
CA ASN A 86 -8.23 5.34 -13.71
C ASN A 86 -8.61 3.92 -13.25
N GLN A 87 -9.91 3.57 -13.27
CA GLN A 87 -10.34 2.20 -12.97
C GLN A 87 -9.77 1.19 -13.97
N ALA A 88 -9.86 1.48 -15.27
CA ALA A 88 -9.35 0.60 -16.31
C ALA A 88 -7.83 0.39 -16.19
N MET A 89 -7.06 1.42 -15.83
CA MET A 89 -5.62 1.30 -15.62
C MET A 89 -5.26 0.41 -14.42
N MET A 90 -6.04 0.46 -13.34
CA MET A 90 -5.88 -0.46 -12.20
C MET A 90 -6.23 -1.90 -12.59
N ASP A 91 -7.37 -2.11 -13.24
CA ASP A 91 -7.85 -3.43 -13.68
C ASP A 91 -6.88 -4.08 -14.68
N LEU A 92 -6.37 -3.28 -15.62
CA LEU A 92 -5.37 -3.72 -16.59
C LEU A 92 -4.12 -4.24 -15.89
N GLY A 93 -3.61 -3.49 -14.90
CA GLY A 93 -2.46 -3.94 -14.12
C GLY A 93 -2.75 -5.19 -13.30
N ALA A 94 -3.94 -5.28 -12.71
CA ALA A 94 -4.34 -6.40 -11.86
C ALA A 94 -4.53 -7.71 -12.64
N MET A 95 -5.18 -7.67 -13.80
CA MET A 95 -5.68 -8.87 -14.49
C MET A 95 -4.91 -9.25 -15.76
N ILE A 96 -4.31 -8.27 -16.45
CA ILE A 96 -3.71 -8.46 -17.78
C ILE A 96 -2.20 -8.24 -17.74
N CYS A 97 -1.77 -7.05 -17.36
CA CYS A 97 -0.37 -6.69 -17.21
C CYS A 97 0.15 -7.12 -15.83
N THR A 98 -0.01 -8.40 -15.50
CA THR A 98 0.33 -8.99 -14.19
C THR A 98 1.84 -9.00 -13.93
N ARG A 99 2.23 -9.24 -12.67
CA ARG A 99 3.64 -9.27 -12.27
C ARG A 99 4.45 -10.31 -13.06
N SER A 100 3.90 -11.51 -13.20
CA SER A 100 4.49 -12.65 -13.92
C SER A 100 3.56 -13.08 -15.05
N LYS A 101 4.15 -13.41 -16.21
CA LYS A 101 3.44 -13.91 -17.40
C LYS A 101 2.23 -13.03 -17.80
N PRO A 102 2.46 -11.74 -18.15
CA PRO A 102 1.38 -10.85 -18.56
C PRO A 102 0.67 -11.39 -19.81
N LYS A 103 -0.64 -11.20 -19.89
CA LYS A 103 -1.50 -11.64 -21.00
C LYS A 103 -1.44 -10.62 -22.15
N CYS A 104 -0.27 -10.43 -22.74
CA CYS A 104 -0.03 -9.38 -23.74
C CYS A 104 -0.97 -9.47 -24.96
N SER A 105 -1.37 -10.67 -25.38
CA SER A 105 -2.33 -10.88 -26.49
C SER A 105 -3.75 -10.38 -26.20
N LEU A 106 -4.11 -10.19 -24.93
CA LEU A 106 -5.40 -9.64 -24.49
C LEU A 106 -5.29 -8.17 -24.09
N CYS A 107 -4.10 -7.57 -24.19
CA CYS A 107 -3.85 -6.23 -23.72
C CYS A 107 -4.27 -5.20 -24.78
N PRO A 108 -5.15 -4.24 -24.47
CA PRO A 108 -5.53 -3.19 -25.41
C PRO A 108 -4.35 -2.28 -25.80
N LEU A 109 -3.29 -2.26 -25.00
CA LEU A 109 -2.09 -1.47 -25.26
C LEU A 109 -1.00 -2.25 -26.02
N GLN A 110 -1.25 -3.50 -26.43
CA GLN A 110 -0.23 -4.37 -27.01
C GLN A 110 0.52 -3.72 -28.18
N ASN A 111 -0.22 -3.10 -29.11
CA ASN A 111 0.34 -2.56 -30.35
C ASN A 111 1.27 -1.35 -30.12
N GLY A 112 1.11 -0.62 -29.01
CA GLY A 112 1.94 0.52 -28.65
C GLY A 112 2.92 0.25 -27.51
N CYS A 113 2.93 -0.96 -26.94
CA CYS A 113 3.72 -1.29 -25.77
C CYS A 113 5.13 -1.71 -26.16
N ILE A 114 6.13 -0.91 -25.78
CA ILE A 114 7.55 -1.16 -26.11
C ILE A 114 8.02 -2.49 -25.51
N ALA A 115 7.62 -2.80 -24.27
CA ALA A 115 8.01 -4.06 -23.64
C ALA A 115 7.34 -5.29 -24.27
N ALA A 116 6.16 -5.14 -24.89
CA ALA A 116 5.52 -6.22 -25.64
C ALA A 116 6.22 -6.46 -26.97
N ALA A 117 6.52 -5.39 -27.73
CA ALA A 117 7.25 -5.45 -28.99
C ALA A 117 8.62 -6.12 -28.84
N ASN A 118 9.31 -5.85 -27.72
CA ASN A 118 10.66 -6.37 -27.45
C ASN A 118 10.68 -7.65 -26.59
N ASN A 119 9.53 -8.22 -26.25
CA ASN A 119 9.43 -9.37 -25.32
C ASN A 119 10.18 -9.17 -23.99
N SER A 120 10.24 -7.93 -23.50
CA SER A 120 11.13 -7.50 -22.40
C SER A 120 10.38 -7.05 -21.14
N TRP A 121 9.12 -7.44 -20.98
CA TRP A 121 8.27 -7.09 -19.82
C TRP A 121 8.87 -7.48 -18.46
N SER A 122 9.81 -8.42 -18.42
CA SER A 122 10.50 -8.88 -17.20
C SER A 122 11.54 -7.87 -16.67
N LEU A 123 11.96 -6.92 -17.52
CA LEU A 123 12.90 -5.85 -17.15
C LEU A 123 12.22 -4.67 -16.44
N TYR A 124 10.88 -4.57 -16.55
CA TYR A 124 10.11 -3.41 -16.11
C TYR A 124 8.96 -3.78 -15.15
N PRO A 125 8.78 -3.01 -14.06
CA PRO A 125 9.70 -1.99 -13.54
C PRO A 125 11.01 -2.60 -13.04
N GLY A 126 12.05 -1.76 -12.91
CA GLY A 126 13.33 -2.21 -12.35
C GLY A 126 13.20 -2.72 -10.92
N LYS A 127 14.01 -3.73 -10.58
CA LYS A 127 13.97 -4.39 -9.27
C LYS A 127 14.50 -3.48 -8.16
N LYS A 128 13.88 -3.56 -6.97
CA LYS A 128 14.42 -2.95 -5.75
C LYS A 128 15.84 -3.48 -5.50
N PRO A 129 16.84 -2.62 -5.28
CA PRO A 129 18.15 -3.05 -4.82
C PRO A 129 18.03 -3.89 -3.56
N LYS A 130 18.73 -5.02 -3.49
CA LYS A 130 18.71 -5.88 -2.30
C LYS A 130 19.27 -5.10 -1.11
N GLN A 131 18.57 -5.16 0.01
CA GLN A 131 19.03 -4.66 1.29
C GLN A 131 18.98 -5.83 2.27
N THR A 132 20.06 -6.04 3.02
CA THR A 132 20.09 -7.01 4.11
C THR A 132 19.13 -6.54 5.19
N LEU A 133 18.07 -7.32 5.44
CA LEU A 133 17.14 -7.03 6.52
C LEU A 133 17.76 -7.50 7.84
N PRO A 134 17.59 -6.74 8.94
CA PRO A 134 18.08 -7.18 10.25
C PRO A 134 17.26 -8.38 10.73
N GLU A 135 17.95 -9.45 11.10
CA GLU A 135 17.34 -10.58 11.78
C GLU A 135 17.13 -10.24 13.25
N ARG A 136 15.96 -10.57 13.79
CA ARG A 136 15.62 -10.36 15.19
C ARG A 136 15.00 -11.62 15.76
N THR A 137 15.59 -12.13 16.84
CA THR A 137 14.99 -13.21 17.62
C THR A 137 13.97 -12.64 18.60
N GLY A 138 12.79 -13.24 18.65
CA GLY A 138 11.74 -12.90 19.61
C GLY A 138 11.16 -14.16 20.23
N TYR A 139 10.76 -14.06 21.50
CA TYR A 139 10.08 -15.13 22.22
C TYR A 139 8.59 -14.78 22.38
N PHE A 140 7.74 -15.79 22.23
CA PHE A 140 6.32 -15.74 22.58
C PHE A 140 6.11 -16.60 23.82
N LEU A 141 5.42 -16.07 24.82
CA LEU A 141 5.18 -16.80 26.07
C LEU A 141 3.70 -17.15 26.15
N LEU A 142 3.32 -18.42 26.03
CA LEU A 142 1.92 -18.81 26.26
C LEU A 142 1.72 -19.06 27.76
N LEU A 143 1.00 -18.16 28.43
CA LEU A 143 0.60 -18.35 29.83
C LEU A 143 -0.88 -18.72 29.86
N GLN A 144 -1.16 -19.89 30.42
CA GLN A 144 -2.51 -20.43 30.57
C GLN A 144 -2.79 -20.71 32.05
N HIS A 145 -4.00 -20.40 32.50
CA HIS A 145 -4.54 -20.79 33.79
C HIS A 145 -5.95 -21.33 33.55
N GLU A 146 -6.16 -22.62 33.81
CA GLU A 146 -7.40 -23.33 33.42
C GLU A 146 -7.70 -23.13 31.92
N ASP A 147 -8.88 -22.61 31.58
CA ASP A 147 -9.30 -22.33 30.20
C ASP A 147 -9.02 -20.88 29.76
N GLU A 148 -8.25 -20.12 30.55
CA GLU A 148 -7.90 -18.73 30.28
C GLU A 148 -6.44 -18.57 29.84
N VAL A 149 -6.19 -17.60 28.96
CA VAL A 149 -4.83 -17.24 28.51
C VAL A 149 -4.52 -15.77 28.78
N LEU A 150 -3.27 -15.48 29.17
CA LEU A 150 -2.85 -14.10 29.37
C LEU A 150 -2.59 -13.41 28.02
N LEU A 151 -3.13 -12.21 27.88
CA LEU A 151 -3.05 -11.41 26.68
C LEU A 151 -2.64 -9.98 27.04
N ALA A 152 -1.48 -9.52 26.53
CA ALA A 152 -0.97 -8.17 26.79
C ALA A 152 -1.10 -7.28 25.55
N GLN A 153 -1.73 -6.11 25.71
CA GLN A 153 -1.87 -5.14 24.63
C GLN A 153 -0.53 -4.47 24.35
N ARG A 154 -0.11 -4.46 23.08
CA ARG A 154 1.13 -3.78 22.67
C ARG A 154 0.93 -2.26 22.64
N PRO A 155 2.01 -1.47 22.79
CA PRO A 155 1.96 -0.03 22.57
C PRO A 155 1.29 0.32 21.23
N SER A 156 0.66 1.49 21.17
CA SER A 156 -0.02 2.00 19.97
C SER A 156 0.93 2.37 18.82
N SER A 157 2.24 2.19 19.00
CA SER A 157 3.27 2.46 18.00
C SER A 157 4.26 1.29 17.87
N GLY A 158 4.90 1.19 16.70
CA GLY A 158 5.89 0.17 16.39
C GLY A 158 5.32 -1.09 15.72
N LEU A 159 6.15 -2.13 15.62
CA LEU A 159 5.77 -3.39 14.96
C LEU A 159 4.61 -4.07 15.70
N TRP A 160 3.54 -4.37 14.97
CA TRP A 160 2.29 -4.92 15.49
C TRP A 160 1.61 -4.07 16.56
N ALA A 161 1.67 -2.74 16.42
CA ALA A 161 0.77 -1.87 17.18
C ALA A 161 -0.67 -2.40 17.09
N VAL A 162 -1.42 -2.28 18.19
CA VAL A 162 -2.82 -2.76 18.39
C VAL A 162 -3.08 -4.28 18.40
N TYR A 163 -2.08 -5.15 18.19
CA TYR A 163 -2.25 -6.60 18.38
C TYR A 163 -1.89 -7.03 19.80
N THR A 164 -2.67 -7.99 20.34
CA THR A 164 -2.46 -8.55 21.66
C THR A 164 -1.55 -9.76 21.58
N VAL A 165 -0.40 -9.72 22.25
CA VAL A 165 0.56 -10.82 22.30
C VAL A 165 1.09 -10.90 23.72
N SER A 166 1.10 -12.09 24.30
CA SER A 166 1.81 -12.40 25.54
C SER A 166 3.33 -12.30 25.32
N ARG A 167 3.86 -11.08 25.40
CA ARG A 167 5.30 -10.84 25.29
C ARG A 167 5.96 -11.15 26.62
N SER A 168 7.08 -11.87 26.61
CA SER A 168 7.98 -11.90 27.76
C SER A 168 8.56 -10.51 28.01
N LEU A 169 8.24 -9.91 29.16
CA LEU A 169 9.04 -8.80 29.71
C LEU A 169 10.46 -9.31 29.97
N PRO A 170 11.52 -8.50 29.76
CA PRO A 170 12.83 -8.87 30.30
C PRO A 170 12.68 -9.05 31.81
N MET A 171 13.07 -10.21 32.34
CA MET A 171 12.98 -10.55 33.76
C MET A 171 13.82 -9.58 34.61
N LYS A 172 13.28 -8.40 34.92
CA LYS A 172 13.56 -7.73 36.19
C LYS A 172 12.44 -8.14 37.12
N LYS A 173 12.80 -8.86 38.19
CA LYS A 173 11.90 -9.22 39.31
C LYS A 173 10.97 -8.05 39.61
N VAL A 174 9.69 -8.17 39.26
CA VAL A 174 8.65 -7.37 39.92
C VAL A 174 8.03 -8.27 40.98
N CYS A 175 8.74 -8.37 42.09
CA CYS A 175 8.17 -8.79 43.36
C CYS A 175 7.63 -7.50 43.99
N GLY A 176 6.32 -7.38 44.14
CA GLY A 176 5.70 -6.20 44.73
C GLY A 176 4.24 -6.05 44.29
N SER A 177 3.35 -6.34 45.23
CA SER A 177 1.92 -6.07 45.25
C SER A 177 1.46 -4.88 44.40
N GLY A 178 0.48 -5.14 43.50
CA GLY A 178 -0.33 -4.10 42.86
C GLY A 178 -0.26 -4.09 41.33
N TRP A 179 -0.82 -5.10 40.68
CA TRP A 179 -1.00 -5.10 39.22
C TRP A 179 -2.49 -4.95 38.91
N ARG A 180 -2.90 -3.74 38.55
CA ARG A 180 -4.25 -3.45 38.03
C ARG A 180 -4.18 -3.30 36.51
N ASN A 181 -5.08 -4.01 35.84
CA ASN A 181 -5.46 -3.99 34.42
C ASN A 181 -4.74 -4.93 33.42
N ASP A 182 -4.24 -6.08 33.87
CA ASP A 182 -4.12 -7.27 33.02
C ASP A 182 -5.36 -8.15 33.27
N ARG A 183 -6.31 -8.17 32.33
CA ARG A 183 -7.50 -9.03 32.42
C ARG A 183 -7.20 -10.35 31.72
N PHE A 184 -7.42 -11.46 32.42
CA PHE A 184 -7.63 -12.75 31.79
C PHE A 184 -8.93 -12.66 30.97
N LEU A 185 -8.89 -13.14 29.74
CA LEU A 185 -10.08 -13.23 28.88
C LEU A 185 -10.40 -14.71 28.67
N PRO A 186 -11.68 -15.11 28.82
CA PRO A 186 -12.09 -16.47 28.49
C PRO A 186 -12.03 -16.68 26.97
N ILE A 187 -11.53 -17.84 26.55
CA ILE A 187 -11.62 -18.30 25.16
C ILE A 187 -12.99 -18.97 25.00
N THR A 188 -13.93 -18.32 24.30
CA THR A 188 -15.12 -18.98 23.72
C THR A 188 -15.05 -18.90 22.21
#